data_AF-A0A2A3AYE5-F1
#
_entry.id   AF-A0A2A3AYE5-F1
#
_cell.length_a   1.000
_cell.length_b   1.000
_cell.length_c   1.000
_cell.angle_alpha   90.00
_cell.angle_beta   90.00
_cell.angle_gamma   90.00
#
_symmetry.space_group_name_H-M   'P 1'
#
loop_
_entity.id
_entity.type
_entity.pdbx_description
1 polymer ?
#
loop_
_entity_poly.entity_id
_entity_poly.type
_entity_poly.pdbx_seq_one_letter_code
_entity_poly.pdbx_strand_id
1 'polypeptide(L)' 'MSPAHRAAAAWINQALGCLSEAVERMPDVRFLAEHQSAHDAPRSPAGDLVASVLEREWWRRWPEGRDE' A
#
# COMPACT_ATOMS: atom_id res chain seq x y z
N MET A 1 5.94 -4.74 24.09
CA MET A 1 5.54 -3.59 23.23
C MET A 1 5.19 -2.40 24.12
N SER A 2 5.88 -1.27 23.99
CA SER A 2 5.68 -0.11 24.89
C SER A 2 4.38 0.66 24.59
N PRO A 3 3.87 1.49 25.51
CA PRO A 3 2.71 2.35 25.26
C PRO A 3 2.86 3.23 24.02
N ALA A 4 4.06 3.78 23.79
CA ALA A 4 4.37 4.58 22.61
C ALA A 4 4.25 3.77 21.30
N HIS A 5 4.71 2.52 21.29
CA HIS A 5 4.56 1.64 20.12
C HIS A 5 3.08 1.32 19.83
N ARG A 6 2.26 1.11 20.86
CA ARG A 6 0.81 0.89 20.68
C ARG A 6 0.11 2.11 20.12
N ALA A 7 0.46 3.31 20.63
CA ALA A 7 -0.08 4.55 20.11
C ALA A 7 0.30 4.74 18.64
N ALA A 8 1.57 4.55 18.28
CA ALA A 8 2.03 4.63 16.90
C ALA A 8 1.30 3.65 15.98
N ALA A 9 1.13 2.39 16.40
CA ALA A 9 0.38 1.40 15.62
C ALA A 9 -1.09 1.80 15.40
N ALA A 10 -1.76 2.36 16.42
CA ALA A 10 -3.13 2.84 16.30
C ALA A 10 -3.23 4.00 15.30
N TRP A 11 -2.31 4.97 15.35
CA TRP A 11 -2.27 6.09 14.40
C TRP A 11 -1.99 5.63 12.98
N ILE A 12 -1.07 4.69 12.79
CA ILE A 12 -0.78 4.11 11.46
C ILE A 12 -2.03 3.42 10.92
N ASN A 13 -2.72 2.60 11.72
CA ASN A 13 -3.95 1.94 11.29
C ASN A 13 -5.04 2.93 10.91
N GLN A 14 -5.21 4.01 11.68
CA GLN A 14 -6.18 5.05 11.36
C GLN A 14 -5.82 5.77 10.05
N ALA A 15 -4.55 6.15 9.87
CA ALA A 15 -4.09 6.81 8.66
C ALA A 15 -4.28 5.92 7.41
N LEU A 16 -3.98 4.62 7.53
CA LEU A 16 -4.22 3.65 6.45
C LEU A 16 -5.70 3.50 6.12
N GLY A 17 -6.58 3.47 7.13
CA GLY A 17 -8.03 3.45 6.92
C GLY A 17 -8.51 4.68 6.15
N CYS A 18 -8.12 5.88 6.60
CA CYS A 18 -8.47 7.12 5.91
C CYS A 18 -7.93 7.19 4.47
N LEU A 19 -6.73 6.67 4.23
CA LEU A 19 -6.16 6.60 2.89
C LEU A 19 -6.96 5.64 1.99
N SER A 20 -7.34 4.47 2.50
CA SER A 20 -8.17 3.52 1.75
C SER A 20 -9.50 4.14 1.34
N GLU A 21 -10.18 4.80 2.28
CA GLU A 21 -11.44 5.49 1.99
C GLU A 21 -11.29 6.60 0.95
N ALA A 22 -10.19 7.36 1.01
CA ALA A 22 -9.91 8.41 0.05
C ALA A 22 -9.64 7.85 -1.36
N VAL A 23 -8.92 6.72 -1.46
CA VAL A 23 -8.65 6.02 -2.72
C VAL A 23 -9.93 5.44 -3.30
N GLU A 24 -10.76 4.78 -2.50
CA GLU A 24 -12.04 4.19 -2.95
C GLU A 24 -13.05 5.24 -3.43
N ARG A 25 -12.99 6.46 -2.88
CA ARG A 25 -13.83 7.58 -3.31
C ARG A 25 -13.22 8.40 -4.45
N MET A 26 -12.01 8.09 -4.86
CA MET A 26 -11.33 8.82 -5.92
C MET A 26 -11.94 8.46 -7.28
N PRO A 27 -12.29 9.44 -8.14
CA PRO A 27 -12.72 9.14 -9.50
C PRO A 27 -11.64 8.37 -10.26
N ASP A 28 -12.03 7.34 -11.01
CA ASP A 28 -11.12 6.42 -11.73
C ASP A 28 -10.06 7.16 -12.54
N VAL A 29 -10.43 8.20 -13.29
CA VAL A 29 -9.49 8.99 -14.09
C VAL A 29 -8.38 9.60 -13.25
N ARG A 30 -8.72 10.10 -12.06
CA ARG A 30 -7.75 10.66 -11.12
C ARG A 30 -6.92 9.55 -10.48
N PHE A 31 -7.55 8.45 -10.08
CA PHE A 31 -6.85 7.31 -9.52
C PHE A 31 -5.79 6.77 -10.47
N LEU A 32 -6.14 6.56 -11.74
CA LEU A 32 -5.22 6.07 -12.77
C LEU A 32 -4.06 7.04 -13.02
N ALA A 33 -4.32 8.35 -13.04
CA ALA A 33 -3.28 9.36 -13.20
C ALA A 33 -2.28 9.36 -12.03
N GLU A 34 -2.77 9.33 -10.79
CA GLU A 34 -1.93 9.28 -9.59
C GLU A 34 -1.17 7.95 -9.50
N HIS A 35 -1.82 6.84 -9.86
CA HIS A 35 -1.20 5.52 -9.92
C HIS A 35 -0.04 5.49 -10.92
N GLN A 36 -0.24 6.05 -12.12
CA GLN A 36 0.83 6.17 -13.11
C GLN A 36 1.97 7.06 -12.59
N SER A 37 1.65 8.20 -11.99
CA SER A 37 2.66 9.08 -11.40
C SER A 37 3.48 8.38 -10.30
N ALA A 38 2.90 7.45 -9.56
CA ALA A 38 3.61 6.67 -8.55
C ALA A 38 4.59 5.66 -9.18
N HIS A 39 4.26 5.08 -10.35
CA HIS A 39 5.18 4.23 -11.12
C HIS A 39 6.30 5.03 -11.78
N ASP A 40 6.02 6.26 -12.20
CA ASP A 40 7.00 7.14 -12.83
C ASP A 40 7.97 7.77 -11.82
N ALA A 41 7.62 7.76 -10.53
CA ALA A 41 8.46 8.31 -9.47
C ALA A 41 9.77 7.51 -9.29
N PRO A 42 10.89 8.17 -8.91
CA PRO A 42 12.12 7.47 -8.61
C PRO A 42 11.91 6.40 -7.54
N ARG A 43 12.51 5.23 -7.75
CA ARG A 43 12.47 4.14 -6.76
C ARG A 43 13.04 4.62 -5.41
N SER A 44 12.43 4.17 -4.33
CA SER A 44 12.93 4.41 -2.97
C SER A 44 13.07 3.08 -2.23
N PRO A 45 14.08 2.90 -1.37
CA PRO A 45 14.22 1.68 -0.58
C PRO A 45 12.99 1.36 0.29
N ALA A 46 12.32 2.40 0.80
CA ALA A 46 11.08 2.25 1.55
C ALA A 46 9.92 1.76 0.65
N GLY A 47 9.80 2.33 -0.56
CA GLY A 47 8.82 1.88 -1.56
C GLY A 47 9.06 0.44 -1.99
N ASP A 48 10.32 0.04 -2.18
CA ASP A 48 10.69 -1.33 -2.53
C ASP A 48 10.32 -2.32 -1.42
N LEU A 49 10.57 -1.98 -0.16
CA LEU A 49 10.16 -2.81 0.98
C LEU A 49 8.65 -3.01 1.05
N VAL A 50 7.87 -1.93 0.83
CA VAL A 50 6.41 -2.02 0.81
C VAL A 50 5.95 -2.87 -0.38
N ALA A 51 6.51 -2.66 -1.57
CA ALA A 51 6.17 -3.42 -2.77
C ALA A 51 6.43 -4.92 -2.58
N SER A 52 7.59 -5.30 -2.04
CA SER A 52 7.91 -6.72 -1.77
C SER A 52 6.97 -7.36 -0.74
N VAL A 53 6.51 -6.60 0.27
CA VAL A 53 5.51 -7.09 1.21
C VAL A 53 4.18 -7.32 0.50
N LEU A 54 3.70 -6.33 -0.27
CA LEU A 54 2.43 -6.43 -0.98
C LEU A 54 2.43 -7.57 -2.00
N GLU A 55 3.52 -7.73 -2.76
CA GLU A 55 3.72 -8.83 -3.71
C GLU A 55 3.68 -10.19 -3.01
N ARG A 56 4.39 -10.35 -1.88
CA ARG A 56 4.34 -11.59 -1.10
C ARG A 56 2.93 -11.90 -0.61
N GLU A 57 2.21 -10.91 -0.10
CA GLU A 57 0.83 -11.10 0.38
C GLU A 57 -0.14 -11.40 -0.76
N TRP A 58 0.07 -10.80 -1.94
CA TRP A 58 -0.67 -11.10 -3.16
C TRP A 58 -0.51 -12.57 -3.54
N TRP A 59 0.72 -13.05 -3.70
CA TRP A 59 0.98 -14.45 -4.07
C TRP A 59 0.56 -15.45 -2.99
N ARG A 60 0.53 -15.04 -1.72
CA ARG A 60 -0.03 -15.86 -0.64
C ARG A 60 -1.54 -16.03 -0.78
N ARG A 61 -2.25 -15.02 -1.30
CA ARG A 61 -3.71 -15.02 -1.43
C ARG A 61 -4.19 -15.60 -2.76
N TRP A 62 -3.44 -15.42 -3.84
CA TRP A 62 -3.73 -15.90 -5.19
C TRP A 62 -2.51 -16.63 -5.76
N PRO A 63 -2.21 -17.85 -5.26
CA PRO A 63 -1.01 -18.58 -5.66
C PRO A 63 -1.04 -19.08 -7.10
N GLU A 64 -2.23 -19.18 -7.73
CA GLU A 64 -2.43 -19.89 -9.00
C GLU A 64 -1.72 -19.22 -10.20
N GLY A 65 -1.41 -17.93 -10.13
CA GLY A 65 -0.79 -17.17 -11.23
C GLY A 65 0.69 -16.83 -11.03
N ARG A 66 1.39 -17.47 -10.08
CA ARG A 66 2.76 -17.11 -9.72
C ARG A 66 3.82 -17.65 -10.71
N ASP A 67 3.54 -18.81 -11.30
CA ASP A 67 4.47 -19.56 -12.15
C ASP A 67 4.13 -19.44 -13.65
N GLU A 68 3.13 -18.62 -14.01
CA GLU A 68 2.79 -18.24 -15.40
C GLU A 68 3.65 -17.06 -15.88
#